data_AF-A0A832LAG0-F1
#
_entry.id   AF-A0A832LAG0-F1
#
_cell.length_a   1.000
_cell.length_b   1.000
_cell.length_c   1.000
_cell.angle_alpha   90.00
_cell.angle_beta   90.00
_cell.angle_gamma   90.00
#
_symmetry.space_group_name_H-M   'P 1'
#
loop_
_entity.id
_entity.type
_entity.pdbx_description
1 polymer ?
#
loop_
_entity_poly.entity_id
_entity_poly.type
_entity_poly.pdbx_seq_one_letter_code
_entity_poly.pdbx_strand_id
1 'polypeptide(L)'
;MNKNFILLLLISIVLMSATQICGKDNEREDLIIENDQFKLVVGHDAIVKSLIIKSTNEECLMQGENIAIFSVTQERPYHNEIKLAHPNKKTIFQANSIHREGDKLVVGFELIPYKVIIQVKETPTYVSFNLNDFITDGIYPEYLKITP
;
A
#
# COMPACT_ATOMS: atom_id res chain seq x y z
N MET A 1 -1.62 -46.36 28.85
CA MET A 1 -2.16 -45.24 28.04
C MET A 1 -3.21 -45.82 27.09
N ASN A 2 -4.48 -45.46 27.24
CA ASN A 2 -5.58 -46.13 26.52
C ASN A 2 -5.49 -45.88 25.01
N LYS A 3 -5.64 -46.94 24.21
CA LYS A 3 -5.60 -46.88 22.73
C LYS A 3 -6.59 -45.85 22.17
N ASN A 4 -7.75 -45.72 22.81
CA ASN A 4 -8.78 -44.73 22.45
C ASN A 4 -8.36 -43.29 22.74
N PHE A 5 -7.53 -43.07 23.77
CA PHE A 5 -6.98 -41.75 24.09
C PHE A 5 -5.93 -41.33 23.06
N ILE A 6 -5.10 -42.27 22.59
CA ILE A 6 -4.12 -42.04 21.51
C ILE A 6 -4.84 -41.73 20.18
N LEU A 7 -5.95 -42.43 19.90
CA LEU A 7 -6.74 -42.20 18.69
C LEU A 7 -7.40 -40.81 18.69
N LEU A 8 -7.95 -40.37 19.83
CA LEU A 8 -8.50 -39.02 20.00
C LEU A 8 -7.45 -37.92 19.82
N LEU A 9 -6.24 -38.16 20.33
CA LEU A 9 -5.13 -37.20 20.23
C LEU A 9 -4.62 -37.06 18.78
N LEU A 10 -4.59 -38.16 18.02
CA LEU A 10 -4.23 -38.13 16.60
C LEU A 10 -5.27 -37.42 15.73
N ILE A 11 -6.57 -37.59 16.00
CA ILE A 11 -7.65 -36.92 15.27
C ILE A 11 -7.60 -35.40 15.47
N SER A 12 -7.30 -34.94 16.69
CA SER A 12 -7.14 -33.51 17.00
C SER A 12 -6.00 -32.85 16.21
N ILE A 13 -4.90 -33.57 15.97
CA ILE A 13 -3.74 -33.04 15.25
C ILE A 13 -4.05 -32.89 13.75
N VAL A 14 -4.82 -33.81 13.18
CA VAL A 14 -5.23 -33.75 11.77
C VAL A 14 -6.25 -32.63 11.54
N LEU A 15 -7.16 -32.38 12.48
CA LEU A 15 -8.14 -31.28 12.40
C LEU A 15 -7.50 -29.88 12.48
N MET A 16 -6.40 -29.70 13.24
CA MET A 16 -5.67 -28.44 13.28
C MET A 16 -4.89 -28.14 11.99
N SER A 17 -4.58 -29.15 11.18
CA SER A 17 -3.85 -28.97 9.91
C SER A 17 -4.76 -28.56 8.75
N ALA A 18 -6.08 -28.67 8.90
CA ALA A 18 -7.06 -28.39 7.83
C ALA A 18 -7.54 -26.93 7.79
N THR A 19 -7.07 -26.05 8.70
CA THR A 19 -7.45 -24.63 8.73
C THR A 19 -6.43 -23.69 8.08
N GLN A 20 -5.32 -24.20 7.53
CA GLN A 20 -4.28 -23.39 6.90
C GLN A 20 -4.23 -23.57 5.37
N ILE A 21 -5.37 -23.37 4.71
CA ILE A 21 -5.38 -23.03 3.28
C ILE A 21 -6.39 -21.89 3.09
N CYS A 22 -6.07 -20.72 3.62
CA CYS A 22 -6.70 -19.48 3.18
C CYS A 22 -5.61 -18.64 2.51
N GLY A 23 -5.80 -18.38 1.22
CA GLY A 23 -5.07 -17.42 0.38
C GLY A 23 -3.61 -17.18 0.77
N LYS A 24 -2.69 -17.96 0.22
CA LYS A 24 -1.30 -17.54 0.10
C LYS A 24 -1.22 -16.49 -1.01
N ASP A 25 -1.72 -15.29 -0.73
CA ASP A 25 -1.21 -14.11 -1.42
C ASP A 25 0.30 -14.11 -1.19
N ASN A 26 1.09 -13.83 -2.22
CA ASN A 26 2.53 -13.72 -2.07
C ASN A 26 2.79 -12.62 -1.04
N GLU A 27 3.01 -12.98 0.23
CA GLU A 27 3.13 -12.07 1.38
C GLU A 27 4.37 -11.18 1.18
N ARG A 28 4.19 -10.12 0.39
CA ARG A 28 5.05 -8.95 0.51
C ARG A 28 4.72 -8.35 1.86
N GLU A 29 5.75 -8.20 2.68
CA GLU A 29 5.61 -7.62 4.01
C GLU A 29 4.95 -6.24 3.91
N ASP A 30 4.06 -5.98 4.87
CA ASP A 30 3.42 -4.67 4.98
C ASP A 30 4.47 -3.58 5.21
N LEU A 31 4.22 -2.42 4.63
CA LEU A 31 5.04 -1.24 4.85
C LEU A 31 4.76 -0.71 6.27
N ILE A 32 5.84 -0.58 7.05
CA ILE A 32 5.79 0.04 8.37
C ILE A 32 6.52 1.39 8.31
N ILE A 33 5.83 2.42 8.77
CA ILE A 33 6.36 3.78 8.99
C ILE A 33 6.14 4.08 10.48
N GLU A 34 7.23 4.27 11.23
CA GLU A 34 7.16 4.27 12.68
C GLU A 34 8.12 5.30 13.30
N ASN A 35 7.65 6.01 14.31
CA ASN A 35 8.50 6.84 15.16
C ASN A 35 8.15 6.66 16.64
N ASP A 36 8.66 7.51 17.52
CA ASP A 36 8.41 7.37 18.96
C ASP A 36 6.94 7.65 19.34
N GLN A 37 6.19 8.34 18.47
CA GLN A 37 4.80 8.75 18.74
C GLN A 37 3.77 7.78 18.18
N PHE A 38 4.00 7.22 16.99
CA PHE A 38 3.01 6.39 16.30
C PHE A 38 3.62 5.28 15.44
N LYS A 39 2.77 4.34 15.05
CA LYS A 39 3.05 3.31 14.04
C LYS A 39 1.95 3.31 12.99
N LEU A 40 2.35 3.52 11.74
CA LEU A 40 1.49 3.46 10.55
C LEU A 40 1.83 2.20 9.76
N VAL A 41 0.83 1.37 9.51
CA VAL A 41 0.94 0.13 8.72
C VAL A 41 0.15 0.28 7.43
N VAL A 42 0.79 -0.01 6.31
CA VAL A 42 0.20 0.11 4.97
C VAL A 42 0.41 -1.20 4.21
N GLY A 43 -0.65 -1.71 3.61
CA GLY A 43 -0.57 -2.86 2.71
C GLY A 43 0.23 -2.55 1.45
N HIS A 44 0.73 -3.59 0.78
CA HIS A 44 1.41 -3.43 -0.51
C HIS A 44 0.51 -2.87 -1.62
N ASP A 45 -0.80 -2.94 -1.44
CA ASP A 45 -1.86 -2.35 -2.27
C ASP A 45 -2.04 -0.85 -2.01
N ALA A 46 -1.20 -0.27 -1.16
CA ALA A 46 -1.23 1.11 -0.68
C ALA A 46 -2.45 1.48 0.18
N ILE A 47 -3.21 0.48 0.66
CA ILE A 47 -4.30 0.69 1.60
C ILE A 47 -3.75 0.72 3.03
N VAL A 48 -4.11 1.75 3.79
CA VAL A 48 -3.72 1.88 5.19
C VAL A 48 -4.47 0.84 6.02
N LYS A 49 -3.73 0.06 6.82
CA LYS A 49 -4.27 -1.02 7.65
C LYS A 49 -4.42 -0.64 9.12
N SER A 50 -3.54 0.21 9.63
CA SER A 50 -3.54 0.62 11.05
C SER A 50 -2.75 1.91 11.26
N LEU A 51 -3.19 2.74 12.19
CA LEU A 51 -2.48 3.90 12.72
C LEU A 51 -2.59 3.93 14.23
N ILE A 52 -1.58 3.40 14.93
CA ILE A 52 -1.56 3.36 16.40
C ILE A 52 -0.79 4.55 16.96
N ILE A 53 -1.39 5.28 17.89
CA ILE A 53 -0.68 6.23 18.76
C ILE A 53 -0.09 5.47 19.95
N LYS A 54 1.25 5.47 20.08
CA LYS A 54 1.97 4.60 21.02
C LYS A 54 1.75 4.96 22.49
N SER A 55 1.53 6.24 22.79
CA SER A 55 1.34 6.69 24.18
C SER A 55 0.02 6.19 24.79
N THR A 56 -1.01 6.03 23.96
CA THR A 56 -2.34 5.57 24.38
C THR A 56 -2.66 4.14 23.91
N ASN A 57 -1.85 3.60 23.00
CA ASN A 57 -2.13 2.38 22.25
C ASN A 57 -3.50 2.41 21.55
N GLU A 58 -3.91 3.60 21.13
CA GLU A 58 -5.21 3.83 20.48
C GLU A 58 -5.07 3.69 18.96
N GLU A 59 -6.02 2.98 18.35
CA GLU A 59 -6.18 2.89 16.90
C GLU A 59 -6.93 4.12 16.39
N CYS A 60 -6.27 4.90 15.53
CA CYS A 60 -6.80 6.14 14.98
C CYS A 60 -7.28 6.01 13.54
N LEU A 61 -7.07 4.87 12.88
CA LEU A 61 -7.64 4.61 11.57
C LEU A 61 -9.14 4.33 11.70
N MET A 62 -9.93 4.97 10.82
CA MET A 62 -11.35 4.67 10.69
C MET A 62 -11.54 3.23 10.21
N GLN A 63 -12.18 2.42 11.05
CA GLN A 63 -12.42 1.00 10.75
C GLN A 63 -13.46 0.84 9.64
N GLY A 64 -13.24 -0.15 8.77
CA GLY A 64 -14.15 -0.49 7.67
C GLY A 64 -13.98 0.34 6.39
N GLU A 65 -13.05 1.29 6.38
CA GLU A 65 -12.75 2.12 5.21
C GLU A 65 -11.42 1.71 4.57
N ASN A 66 -11.42 1.52 3.25
CA ASN A 66 -10.21 1.22 2.48
C ASN A 66 -9.60 2.54 1.97
N ILE A 67 -8.79 3.17 2.82
CA ILE A 67 -8.17 4.47 2.52
C ILE A 67 -6.77 4.23 1.96
N ALA A 68 -6.52 4.70 0.73
CA ALA A 68 -5.18 4.72 0.16
C ALA A 68 -4.31 5.78 0.84
N ILE A 69 -3.03 5.46 1.12
CA ILE A 69 -2.10 6.40 1.78
C ILE A 69 -1.81 7.64 0.92
N PHE A 70 -1.83 7.48 -0.41
CA PHE A 70 -1.58 8.55 -1.36
C PHE A 70 -2.65 8.57 -2.44
N SER A 71 -2.89 9.75 -2.97
CA SER A 71 -3.66 9.94 -4.20
C SER A 71 -2.95 10.98 -5.07
N VAL A 72 -3.14 10.89 -6.38
CA VAL A 72 -2.73 11.92 -7.31
C VAL A 72 -3.95 12.54 -7.95
N THR A 73 -3.94 13.86 -8.06
CA THR A 73 -5.01 14.58 -8.73
C THR A 73 -4.51 15.12 -10.06
N GLN A 74 -5.19 14.79 -11.15
CA GLN A 74 -4.87 15.28 -12.49
C GLN A 74 -6.03 16.09 -13.05
N GLU A 75 -5.70 17.23 -13.64
CA GLU A 75 -6.66 18.11 -14.31
C GLU A 75 -6.95 17.66 -15.75
N ARG A 76 -6.08 16.84 -16.35
CA ARG A 76 -6.18 16.36 -17.73
C ARG A 76 -5.44 15.01 -17.94
N PRO A 77 -6.11 13.85 -17.90
CA PRO A 77 -5.46 12.60 -18.30
C PRO A 77 -5.06 12.65 -19.79
N TYR A 78 -3.78 12.43 -20.08
CA TYR A 78 -3.18 12.63 -21.41
C TYR A 78 -3.46 11.51 -22.43
N HIS A 79 -4.50 10.69 -22.22
CA HIS A 79 -4.93 9.69 -23.21
C HIS A 79 -6.14 10.19 -23.99
N ASN A 80 -5.99 10.36 -25.30
CA ASN A 80 -7.08 10.77 -26.18
C ASN A 80 -8.26 9.78 -26.18
N GLU A 81 -8.03 8.51 -25.84
CA GLU A 81 -9.07 7.48 -25.69
C GLU A 81 -9.99 7.73 -24.47
N ILE A 82 -9.44 8.27 -23.38
CA ILE A 82 -10.21 8.65 -22.18
C ILE A 82 -11.02 9.95 -22.42
N LYS A 83 -10.53 10.84 -23.29
CA LYS A 83 -11.19 12.13 -23.63
C LYS A 83 -12.53 11.99 -24.34
N LEU A 84 -12.82 10.85 -24.97
CA LEU A 84 -14.12 10.63 -25.62
C LEU A 84 -15.19 10.12 -24.64
N ALA A 85 -14.78 9.49 -23.54
CA ALA A 85 -15.69 8.87 -22.57
C ALA A 85 -15.95 9.73 -21.32
N HIS A 86 -15.02 10.61 -20.94
CA HIS A 86 -15.12 11.40 -19.71
C HIS A 86 -14.91 12.90 -19.95
N PRO A 87 -15.87 13.77 -19.56
CA PRO A 87 -15.74 15.22 -19.71
C PRO A 87 -14.55 15.76 -18.91
N ASN A 88 -13.95 16.88 -19.37
CA ASN A 88 -12.86 17.60 -18.71
C ASN A 88 -13.18 17.85 -17.23
N LYS A 89 -12.72 16.95 -16.37
CA LYS A 89 -12.97 16.99 -14.93
C LYS A 89 -11.67 16.60 -14.23
N LYS A 90 -11.36 17.35 -13.17
CA LYS A 90 -10.33 17.00 -12.20
C LYS A 90 -10.63 15.60 -11.66
N THR A 91 -9.72 14.65 -11.91
CA THR A 91 -9.86 13.25 -11.49
C THR A 91 -8.79 12.90 -10.47
N ILE A 92 -9.21 12.20 -9.42
CA ILE A 92 -8.34 11.69 -8.37
C ILE A 92 -8.10 10.21 -8.67
N PHE A 93 -6.83 9.81 -8.66
CA PHE A 93 -6.41 8.42 -8.82
C PHE A 93 -5.75 7.97 -7.51
N GLN A 94 -6.26 6.89 -6.92
CA GLN A 94 -5.74 6.36 -5.66
C GLN A 94 -4.47 5.56 -5.91
N ALA A 95 -3.57 5.52 -4.92
CA ALA A 95 -2.45 4.60 -4.95
C ALA A 95 -2.97 3.16 -4.88
N ASN A 96 -2.39 2.27 -5.69
CA ASN A 96 -2.75 0.84 -5.74
C ASN A 96 -1.53 -0.08 -5.56
N SER A 97 -0.35 0.51 -5.41
CA SER A 97 0.87 -0.23 -5.15
C SER A 97 1.87 0.65 -4.41
N ILE A 98 2.55 0.05 -3.43
CA ILE A 98 3.61 0.71 -2.68
C ILE A 98 4.66 -0.32 -2.27
N HIS A 99 5.92 0.08 -2.35
CA HIS A 99 7.03 -0.67 -1.74
C HIS A 99 8.14 0.27 -1.29
N ARG A 100 8.96 -0.17 -0.33
CA ARG A 100 10.05 0.61 0.26
C ARG A 100 11.39 0.22 -0.36
N GLU A 101 12.20 1.23 -0.66
CA GLU A 101 13.59 1.10 -1.10
C GLU A 101 14.45 2.03 -0.24
N GLY A 102 15.00 1.49 0.86
CA GLY A 102 15.73 2.28 1.85
C GLY A 102 14.85 3.36 2.50
N ASP A 103 15.18 4.61 2.25
CA ASP A 103 14.49 5.80 2.75
C ASP A 103 13.43 6.34 1.75
N LYS A 104 13.16 5.61 0.67
CA LYS A 104 12.19 6.00 -0.37
C LYS A 104 11.03 5.01 -0.44
N LEU A 105 9.89 5.52 -0.87
CA LEU A 105 8.70 4.77 -1.26
C LEU A 105 8.51 4.91 -2.75
N VAL A 106 8.29 3.80 -3.42
CA VAL A 106 7.91 3.77 -4.83
C VAL A 106 6.42 3.48 -4.89
N VAL A 107 5.65 4.42 -5.41
CA VAL A 107 4.17 4.40 -5.37
C VAL A 107 3.61 4.39 -6.79
N GLY A 108 2.72 3.44 -7.07
CA GLY A 108 1.91 3.40 -8.29
C GLY A 108 0.46 3.80 -8.02
N PHE A 109 -0.22 4.30 -9.05
CA PHE A 109 -1.60 4.78 -8.96
C PHE A 109 -2.48 4.10 -10.01
N GLU A 110 -3.76 3.96 -9.69
CA GLU A 110 -4.75 3.39 -10.61
C GLU A 110 -4.80 4.17 -11.92
N LEU A 111 -4.78 3.46 -13.06
CA LEU A 111 -4.91 4.02 -14.41
C LEU A 111 -3.82 5.03 -14.82
N ILE A 112 -2.82 5.27 -13.97
CA ILE A 112 -1.70 6.17 -14.24
C ILE A 112 -0.44 5.34 -14.53
N PRO A 113 0.22 5.54 -15.68
CA PRO A 113 1.28 4.65 -16.11
C PRO A 113 2.67 4.98 -15.54
N TYR A 114 2.82 6.07 -14.79
CA TYR A 114 4.07 6.41 -14.09
C TYR A 114 4.01 6.00 -12.61
N LYS A 115 5.19 5.85 -11.97
CA LYS A 115 5.32 5.72 -10.52
C LYS A 115 5.95 6.96 -9.92
N VAL A 116 5.71 7.20 -8.65
CA VAL A 116 6.25 8.32 -7.89
C VAL A 116 7.25 7.81 -6.86
N ILE A 117 8.39 8.49 -6.76
CA ILE A 117 9.37 8.26 -5.70
C ILE A 117 9.13 9.30 -4.60
N ILE A 118 8.75 8.84 -3.42
CA ILE A 118 8.52 9.67 -2.24
C ILE A 118 9.62 9.39 -1.23
N GLN A 119 10.40 10.40 -0.89
CA GLN A 119 11.37 10.35 0.19
C GLN A 119 10.65 10.38 1.54
N VAL A 120 10.96 9.43 2.41
CA VAL A 120 10.46 9.36 3.79
C VAL A 120 11.59 9.72 4.74
N LYS A 121 11.28 10.55 5.72
CA LYS A 121 12.16 10.80 6.86
C LYS A 121 11.40 10.60 8.14
N GLU A 122 11.75 9.55 8.86
CA GLU A 122 11.25 9.25 10.20
C GLU A 122 12.13 9.99 11.23
N THR A 123 11.50 10.81 12.06
CA THR A 123 12.13 11.48 13.21
C THR A 123 11.35 11.12 14.46
N PRO A 124 11.92 11.26 15.67
CA PRO A 124 11.23 10.94 16.92
C PRO A 124 9.83 11.54 17.04
N THR A 125 9.63 12.78 16.56
CA THR A 125 8.38 13.53 16.75
C THR A 125 7.50 13.63 15.52
N TYR A 126 8.03 13.41 14.31
CA TYR A 126 7.26 13.48 13.07
C TYR A 126 7.81 12.57 11.97
N VAL A 127 6.98 12.26 10.98
CA VAL A 127 7.40 11.66 9.72
C VAL A 127 7.10 12.65 8.60
N SER A 128 8.04 12.87 7.68
CA SER A 128 7.82 13.70 6.50
C SER A 128 7.86 12.89 5.21
N PHE A 129 6.95 13.22 4.30
CA PHE A 129 6.90 12.71 2.94
C PHE A 129 7.28 13.84 1.98
N ASN A 130 8.30 13.62 1.14
CA ASN A 130 8.70 14.58 0.12
C ASN A 130 8.66 13.93 -1.26
N LEU A 131 7.96 14.55 -2.20
CA LEU A 131 8.00 14.15 -3.60
C LEU A 131 9.45 14.34 -4.10
N ASN A 132 10.09 13.24 -4.49
CA ASN A 132 11.48 13.25 -4.93
C ASN A 132 11.59 13.20 -6.45
N ASP A 133 10.90 12.26 -7.09
CA ASP A 133 11.00 12.04 -8.54
C ASP A 133 9.80 11.25 -9.11
N PHE A 134 9.75 11.11 -10.43
CA PHE A 134 8.78 10.32 -11.18
C PHE A 134 9.49 9.29 -12.06
N ILE A 135 9.09 8.01 -11.97
CA ILE A 135 9.54 6.96 -12.88
C ILE A 135 8.59 6.96 -14.08
N THR A 136 9.07 7.45 -15.23
CA THR A 136 8.29 7.61 -16.47
C THR A 136 8.89 6.86 -17.68
N ASP A 137 9.95 6.08 -17.46
CA ASP A 137 10.71 5.45 -18.55
C ASP A 137 9.87 4.50 -19.41
N GLY A 138 9.89 4.71 -20.72
CA GLY A 138 9.17 3.90 -21.70
C GLY A 138 7.65 4.13 -21.75
N ILE A 139 7.12 5.05 -20.96
CA ILE A 139 5.67 5.29 -20.83
C ILE A 139 5.18 6.37 -21.80
N TYR A 140 6.00 7.38 -22.04
CA TYR A 140 5.71 8.45 -22.99
C TYR A 140 6.69 8.40 -24.15
N PRO A 141 6.21 8.54 -25.41
CA PRO A 141 7.10 8.70 -26.54
C PRO A 141 7.98 9.93 -26.34
N GLU A 142 9.21 9.90 -26.85
CA GLU A 142 10.25 10.91 -26.56
C GLU A 142 9.79 12.36 -26.76
N TYR A 143 8.90 12.60 -27.72
CA TYR A 143 8.36 13.93 -28.00
C TYR A 143 7.42 14.50 -26.92
N LEU A 144 7.03 13.71 -25.92
CA LEU A 144 6.24 14.15 -24.76
C LEU A 144 7.07 14.23 -23.47
N LYS A 145 8.36 13.88 -23.51
CA LYS A 145 9.25 14.08 -22.36
C LYS A 145 9.46 15.58 -22.19
N ILE A 146 9.02 16.11 -21.06
CA ILE A 146 9.33 17.49 -20.67
C ILE A 146 10.80 17.47 -20.24
N THR A 147 11.70 17.73 -21.18
CA THR A 147 13.13 17.96 -20.88
C THR A 147 13.25 19.31 -20.17
N PRO A 148 14.08 19.45 -19.11
CA PRO A 148 14.29 20.74 -18.44
C PRO A 148 14.79 21.85 -19.37
#